data_AF-A0A0D9ZHY2-F1
#
_entry.id   AF-A0A0D9ZHY2-F1
#
_cell.length_a   1.000
_cell.length_b   1.000
_cell.length_c   1.000
_cell.angle_alpha   90.00
_cell.angle_beta   90.00
_cell.angle_gamma   90.00
#
_symmetry.space_group_name_H-M   'P 1'
#
loop_
_entity.id
_entity.type
_entity.pdbx_description
1 polymer ?
#
loop_
_entity_poly.entity_id
_entity_poly.type
_entity_poly.pdbx_seq_one_letter_code
_entity_poly.pdbx_strand_id
1 'polypeptide(L)'
;MVVANDVATTQKKAPHFSLSSTSSLPSSCCSSTAAKSKQPHRGGEWNGAEPSPRPTRVAAAAGEQVWSGGDAAVESRSRVRIESKGVSSVKKRGGMAMTGYKYQAQELMRDYLLADPLVPYTSVLVGIALCKMAYDLTRVLSSFYFKGYSSLTKIQRVEWNNRGMSSAHAIFITAISLYLVMSTDLFSDRLKGPITFRNSIISTFALGVSVGYFIADLAMIFWLYPSLGGMEYIVHHTLSLVAIAYTMLSGEGQFYTYMVLISETTTPEINLRWFLDTAGLKKSSAYLVNGILMFVAWLVARILLFIYVFYHIYLHYSQVMQMHAFGYYLTFIVPSVLFVMNTMWFMKILKGVKKTLGKWS
;
A
#
# COMPACT_ATOMS: atom_id res chain seq x y z
N MET A 1 28.10 -36.01 -28.88
CA MET A 1 28.34 -37.39 -28.43
C MET A 1 27.11 -37.83 -27.65
N VAL A 2 26.46 -38.86 -28.16
CA VAL A 2 25.22 -39.50 -27.72
C VAL A 2 25.36 -40.07 -26.31
N VAL A 3 24.37 -39.90 -25.42
CA VAL A 3 23.58 -40.97 -24.76
C VAL A 3 22.33 -40.34 -24.14
N ALA A 4 21.19 -40.60 -24.80
CA ALA A 4 19.87 -40.67 -24.17
C ALA A 4 19.69 -42.08 -23.61
N ASN A 5 18.90 -42.23 -22.53
CA ASN A 5 18.26 -43.50 -22.22
C ASN A 5 16.81 -43.25 -21.82
N ASP A 6 15.94 -43.88 -22.60
CA ASP A 6 14.49 -43.88 -22.54
C ASP A 6 13.97 -45.10 -21.73
N VAL A 7 12.84 -44.86 -21.06
CA VAL A 7 11.65 -45.73 -20.88
C VAL A 7 11.78 -47.12 -20.22
N ALA A 8 11.02 -47.30 -19.13
CA ALA A 8 10.18 -48.48 -18.93
C ALA A 8 8.95 -48.16 -18.06
N THR A 9 7.78 -48.23 -18.69
CA THR A 9 6.43 -48.27 -18.13
C THR A 9 6.16 -49.65 -17.50
N THR A 10 5.45 -49.70 -16.37
CA THR A 10 4.76 -50.93 -15.94
C THR A 10 3.44 -50.58 -15.24
N GLN A 11 2.35 -50.94 -15.90
CA GLN A 11 1.00 -51.00 -15.32
C GLN A 11 0.93 -52.12 -14.27
N LYS A 12 0.21 -51.88 -13.17
CA LYS A 12 -0.35 -52.95 -12.32
C LYS A 12 -1.87 -52.82 -12.24
N LYS A 13 -2.52 -53.94 -12.58
CA LYS A 13 -3.96 -54.22 -12.61
C LYS A 13 -4.59 -54.16 -11.21
N ALA A 14 -5.84 -53.70 -11.16
CA ALA A 14 -6.78 -53.91 -10.07
C ALA A 14 -7.40 -55.33 -10.11
N PRO A 15 -7.86 -55.89 -8.99
CA PRO A 15 -8.77 -57.02 -8.98
C PRO A 15 -10.23 -56.59 -8.79
N HIS A 16 -11.10 -57.16 -9.63
CA HIS A 16 -12.55 -57.23 -9.45
C HIS A 16 -12.90 -58.25 -8.36
N PHE A 17 -13.88 -57.93 -7.51
CA PHE A 17 -14.76 -58.93 -6.88
C PHE A 17 -16.16 -58.33 -6.70
N SER A 18 -17.18 -59.10 -7.09
CA SER A 18 -18.59 -58.72 -7.14
C SER A 18 -19.40 -59.29 -5.96
N LEU A 19 -20.19 -58.40 -5.36
CA LEU A 19 -21.54 -58.53 -4.76
C LEU A 19 -22.01 -59.87 -4.14
N SER A 20 -22.44 -59.80 -2.88
CA SER A 20 -23.80 -60.19 -2.48
C SER A 20 -24.24 -59.53 -1.16
N SER A 21 -25.56 -59.34 -1.09
CA SER A 21 -26.42 -58.65 -0.13
C SER A 21 -26.56 -59.33 1.25
N THR A 22 -26.85 -58.55 2.31
CA THR A 22 -28.12 -58.61 3.10
C THR A 22 -28.08 -57.75 4.39
N SER A 23 -29.17 -56.99 4.58
CA SER A 23 -29.86 -56.54 5.81
C SER A 23 -29.19 -56.61 7.19
N SER A 24 -29.24 -55.50 7.95
CA SER A 24 -30.16 -55.30 9.12
C SER A 24 -29.70 -54.16 10.04
N LEU A 25 -30.59 -53.18 10.25
CA LEU A 25 -30.76 -52.40 11.49
C LEU A 25 -31.37 -53.32 12.57
N PRO A 26 -31.44 -53.00 13.90
CA PRO A 26 -31.64 -51.66 14.45
C PRO A 26 -31.03 -51.35 15.84
N SER A 27 -31.35 -50.13 16.32
CA SER A 27 -31.64 -49.77 17.72
C SER A 27 -30.46 -49.67 18.70
N SER A 28 -30.46 -48.82 19.72
CA SER A 28 -31.27 -47.68 20.14
C SER A 28 -30.65 -47.16 21.45
N CYS A 29 -31.15 -45.99 21.86
CA CYS A 29 -31.35 -45.59 23.26
C CYS A 29 -30.24 -44.87 24.03
N CYS A 30 -30.59 -43.61 24.29
CA CYS A 30 -30.82 -43.03 25.62
C CYS A 30 -29.63 -42.30 26.26
N SER A 31 -29.66 -40.95 26.28
CA SER A 31 -30.45 -40.06 27.16
C SER A 31 -29.69 -39.83 28.48
N SER A 32 -29.71 -38.68 29.16
CA SER A 32 -30.32 -37.37 29.01
C SER A 32 -29.79 -36.52 30.20
N THR A 33 -30.24 -35.26 30.27
CA THR A 33 -30.37 -34.41 31.48
C THR A 33 -29.11 -33.78 32.09
N ALA A 34 -29.14 -32.56 32.64
CA ALA A 34 -30.10 -31.45 32.61
C ALA A 34 -29.50 -30.24 33.38
N ALA A 35 -29.95 -29.05 32.98
CA ALA A 35 -30.47 -27.98 33.86
C ALA A 35 -29.56 -27.01 34.65
N LYS A 36 -29.92 -25.73 34.46
CA LYS A 36 -30.28 -24.68 35.45
C LYS A 36 -29.28 -23.55 35.80
N SER A 37 -29.52 -22.40 35.16
CA SER A 37 -30.23 -21.20 35.71
C SER A 37 -29.49 -20.09 36.50
N LYS A 38 -29.85 -18.86 36.10
CA LYS A 38 -30.21 -17.63 36.88
C LYS A 38 -29.14 -16.61 37.33
N GLN A 39 -29.06 -15.54 36.52
CA GLN A 39 -29.52 -14.15 36.79
C GLN A 39 -28.81 -13.19 37.81
N PRO A 40 -29.01 -11.85 37.65
CA PRO A 40 -28.05 -10.77 37.96
C PRO A 40 -28.51 -9.76 39.03
N HIS A 41 -27.64 -8.82 39.43
CA HIS A 41 -27.91 -7.58 40.19
C HIS A 41 -26.62 -6.70 40.16
N ARG A 42 -26.56 -5.35 40.22
CA ARG A 42 -27.50 -4.20 40.19
C ARG A 42 -26.64 -2.91 40.21
N GLY A 43 -27.09 -1.84 39.55
CA GLY A 43 -27.17 -0.47 40.14
C GLY A 43 -26.04 0.56 39.94
N GLY A 44 -26.43 1.76 39.46
CA GLY A 44 -25.69 3.02 39.69
C GLY A 44 -25.89 4.13 38.64
N GLU A 45 -27.04 4.83 38.67
CA GLU A 45 -27.26 6.15 38.03
C GLU A 45 -26.54 7.28 38.78
N TRP A 46 -26.10 8.36 38.11
CA TRP A 46 -26.08 9.75 38.63
C TRP A 46 -26.13 10.79 37.49
N ASN A 47 -26.95 11.83 37.69
CA ASN A 47 -27.25 12.98 36.82
C ASN A 47 -26.31 14.19 37.09
N GLY A 48 -26.19 15.10 36.11
CA GLY A 48 -26.30 16.55 36.39
C GLY A 48 -25.18 17.52 35.97
N ALA A 49 -25.58 18.52 35.16
CA ALA A 49 -25.25 19.96 35.23
C ALA A 49 -24.05 20.57 34.46
N GLU A 50 -24.41 21.50 33.55
CA GLU A 50 -23.69 22.69 33.04
C GLU A 50 -23.39 23.71 34.19
N PRO A 51 -22.45 24.69 34.05
CA PRO A 51 -22.60 25.86 33.14
C PRO A 51 -21.31 26.54 32.59
N SER A 52 -21.52 27.50 31.68
CA SER A 52 -20.58 28.48 31.08
C SER A 52 -19.83 29.36 32.11
N PRO A 53 -18.73 30.05 31.71
CA PRO A 53 -18.87 31.49 31.46
C PRO A 53 -18.02 32.07 30.30
N ARG A 54 -18.52 33.20 29.77
CA ARG A 54 -17.87 34.18 28.88
C ARG A 54 -16.92 35.09 29.70
N PRO A 55 -15.97 35.80 29.04
CA PRO A 55 -15.89 37.25 29.31
C PRO A 55 -15.66 38.11 28.05
N THR A 56 -16.26 39.29 28.12
CA THR A 56 -16.05 40.51 27.32
C THR A 56 -14.78 41.24 27.74
N ARG A 57 -14.07 41.94 26.81
CA ARG A 57 -13.92 43.42 26.80
C ARG A 57 -12.82 43.98 25.85
N VAL A 58 -13.17 45.11 25.24
CA VAL A 58 -12.40 46.36 25.00
C VAL A 58 -11.71 46.61 23.64
N ALA A 59 -12.36 47.55 22.93
CA ALA A 59 -11.91 48.69 22.12
C ALA A 59 -10.43 48.94 21.78
N ALA A 60 -10.22 49.38 20.54
CA ALA A 60 -9.38 50.54 20.22
C ALA A 60 -9.89 51.22 18.94
N ALA A 61 -10.07 52.54 19.02
CA ALA A 61 -10.38 53.44 17.92
C ALA A 61 -9.15 54.31 17.64
N ALA A 62 -8.85 54.55 16.35
CA ALA A 62 -8.11 55.67 15.75
C ALA A 62 -7.93 55.26 14.27
N GLY A 63 -8.27 56.02 13.24
CA GLY A 63 -8.33 57.46 13.09
C GLY A 63 -7.39 57.83 11.93
N GLU A 64 -7.98 58.22 10.79
CA GLU A 64 -7.47 59.21 9.82
C GLU A 64 -6.10 58.95 9.12
N GLN A 65 -5.77 59.36 7.89
CA GLN A 65 -6.38 60.16 6.83
C GLN A 65 -5.45 60.09 5.59
N VAL A 66 -6.00 60.39 4.41
CA VAL A 66 -5.40 61.19 3.30
C VAL A 66 -4.33 60.60 2.37
N TRP A 67 -4.82 60.22 1.17
CA TRP A 67 -4.48 60.73 -0.17
C TRP A 67 -3.09 61.31 -0.49
N SER A 68 -2.51 60.81 -1.60
CA SER A 68 -1.79 61.65 -2.56
C SER A 68 -1.95 61.05 -3.97
N GLY A 69 -2.69 61.76 -4.83
CA GLY A 69 -2.72 61.51 -6.26
C GLY A 69 -1.57 62.23 -6.97
N GLY A 70 -1.18 61.71 -8.13
CA GLY A 70 -0.23 62.34 -9.04
C GLY A 70 -0.74 62.20 -10.48
N ASP A 71 -1.08 63.34 -11.08
CA ASP A 71 -1.51 63.51 -12.46
C ASP A 71 -0.34 63.64 -13.44
N ALA A 72 -0.69 63.42 -14.72
CA ALA A 72 -0.18 64.10 -15.93
C ALA A 72 1.11 63.61 -16.63
N ALA A 73 0.86 62.90 -17.75
CA ALA A 73 1.08 63.35 -19.14
C ALA A 73 2.48 63.33 -19.82
N VAL A 74 2.36 63.12 -21.15
CA VAL A 74 3.28 63.42 -22.27
C VAL A 74 4.33 62.34 -22.60
N GLU A 75 4.21 61.68 -23.77
CA GLU A 75 4.93 62.06 -25.00
C GLU A 75 4.78 61.00 -26.10
N SER A 76 4.55 61.47 -27.33
CA SER A 76 4.47 60.66 -28.54
C SER A 76 5.85 60.54 -29.20
N ARG A 77 6.24 59.34 -29.65
CA ARG A 77 7.16 59.19 -30.78
C ARG A 77 7.08 57.82 -31.43
N SER A 78 6.82 57.87 -32.72
CA SER A 78 6.81 56.80 -33.70
C SER A 78 8.18 56.15 -33.89
N ARG A 79 8.23 54.81 -33.98
CA ARG A 79 9.28 54.11 -34.74
C ARG A 79 8.79 52.76 -35.26
N VAL A 80 8.86 52.63 -36.58
CA VAL A 80 8.54 51.45 -37.40
C VAL A 80 9.29 50.21 -36.90
N ARG A 81 8.60 49.08 -36.73
CA ARG A 81 9.23 47.77 -36.54
C ARG A 81 8.49 46.67 -37.31
N ILE A 82 9.11 46.32 -38.44
CA ILE A 82 9.22 45.02 -39.11
C ILE A 82 8.15 43.98 -38.71
N GLU A 83 7.32 43.60 -39.69
CA GLU A 83 6.48 42.41 -39.64
C GLU A 83 7.33 41.17 -39.36
N SER A 84 7.23 40.63 -38.15
CA SER A 84 7.56 39.23 -37.84
C SER A 84 6.26 38.48 -37.55
N LYS A 85 5.37 38.37 -38.55
CA LYS A 85 4.20 37.49 -38.48
C LYS A 85 4.65 36.07 -38.80
N GLY A 86 4.87 35.25 -37.77
CA GLY A 86 5.06 33.81 -37.98
C GLY A 86 5.51 33.00 -36.77
N VAL A 87 6.38 33.54 -35.91
CA VAL A 87 7.05 32.72 -34.87
C VAL A 87 6.53 33.00 -33.45
N SER A 88 5.90 34.15 -33.19
CA SER A 88 5.40 34.50 -31.84
C SER A 88 4.08 33.82 -31.46
N SER A 89 3.25 33.46 -32.46
CA SER A 89 1.92 32.88 -32.22
C SER A 89 2.00 31.44 -31.72
N VAL A 90 2.94 30.64 -32.22
CA VAL A 90 3.10 29.23 -31.81
C VAL A 90 3.69 29.12 -30.40
N LYS A 91 4.69 29.95 -30.07
CA LYS A 91 5.30 29.97 -28.72
C LYS A 91 4.36 30.56 -27.67
N LYS A 92 3.56 31.58 -28.01
CA LYS A 92 2.47 32.08 -27.15
C LYS A 92 1.34 31.07 -26.97
N ARG A 93 0.93 30.35 -28.02
CA ARG A 93 -0.10 29.29 -27.91
C ARG A 93 0.37 28.12 -27.05
N GLY A 94 1.62 27.68 -27.19
CA GLY A 94 2.21 26.65 -26.32
C GLY A 94 2.34 27.10 -24.87
N GLY A 95 2.75 28.34 -24.63
CA GLY A 95 2.80 28.94 -23.29
C GLY A 95 1.41 29.15 -22.67
N MET A 96 0.43 29.64 -23.42
CA MET A 96 -0.97 29.77 -22.98
C MET A 96 -1.62 28.42 -22.72
N ALA A 97 -1.38 27.42 -23.56
CA ALA A 97 -1.90 26.06 -23.35
C ALA A 97 -1.29 25.44 -22.09
N MET A 98 0.02 25.55 -21.89
CA MET A 98 0.70 25.01 -20.70
C MET A 98 0.29 25.75 -19.42
N THR A 99 0.02 27.06 -19.50
CA THR A 99 -0.50 27.86 -18.39
C THR A 99 -1.96 27.52 -18.11
N GLY A 100 -2.76 27.26 -19.16
CA GLY A 100 -4.15 26.80 -19.06
C GLY A 100 -4.27 25.41 -18.46
N TYR A 101 -3.41 24.47 -18.84
CA TYR A 101 -3.34 23.13 -18.21
C TYR A 101 -2.93 23.21 -16.73
N LYS A 102 -1.96 24.07 -16.39
CA LYS A 102 -1.59 24.30 -14.99
C LYS A 102 -2.74 24.91 -14.19
N TYR A 103 -3.45 25.88 -14.77
CA TYR A 103 -4.60 26.53 -14.14
C TYR A 103 -5.76 25.55 -13.96
N GLN A 104 -6.10 24.76 -14.98
CA GLN A 104 -7.11 23.71 -14.89
C GLN A 104 -6.73 22.61 -13.89
N ALA A 105 -5.46 22.20 -13.84
CA ALA A 105 -5.00 21.23 -12.84
C ALA A 105 -5.05 21.82 -11.42
N GLN A 106 -4.74 23.11 -11.25
CA GLN A 106 -4.86 23.80 -9.97
C GLN A 106 -6.30 24.00 -9.55
N GLU A 107 -7.21 24.29 -10.48
CA GLU A 107 -8.64 24.49 -10.23
C GLU A 107 -9.31 23.16 -9.89
N LEU A 108 -9.01 22.09 -10.64
CA LEU A 108 -9.46 20.73 -10.34
C LEU A 108 -8.88 20.24 -9.01
N MET A 109 -7.62 20.58 -8.71
CA MET A 109 -7.03 20.33 -7.38
C MET A 109 -7.74 21.15 -6.30
N ARG A 110 -8.12 22.41 -6.54
CA ARG A 110 -8.84 23.24 -5.58
C ARG A 110 -10.24 22.72 -5.28
N ASP A 111 -10.97 22.32 -6.31
CA ASP A 111 -12.31 21.74 -6.17
C ASP A 111 -12.24 20.39 -5.46
N TYR A 112 -11.18 19.61 -5.72
CA TYR A 112 -10.89 18.38 -5.00
C TYR A 112 -10.50 18.63 -3.53
N LEU A 113 -9.73 19.69 -3.26
CA LEU A 113 -9.35 20.12 -1.91
C LEU A 113 -10.55 20.61 -1.08
N LEU A 114 -11.59 21.15 -1.74
CA LEU A 114 -12.86 21.54 -1.10
C LEU A 114 -13.83 20.36 -0.92
N ALA A 115 -13.55 19.22 -1.56
CA ALA A 115 -14.31 17.98 -1.49
C ALA A 115 -13.71 16.98 -0.48
N ASP A 116 -13.30 17.47 0.70
CA ASP A 116 -12.66 16.71 1.79
C ASP A 116 -13.25 15.30 2.07
N PRO A 117 -14.59 15.07 1.95
CA PRO A 117 -15.17 13.73 2.12
C PRO A 117 -14.95 12.75 0.96
N LEU A 118 -14.65 13.22 -0.25
CA LEU A 118 -14.57 12.39 -1.47
C LEU A 118 -13.16 11.87 -1.77
N VAL A 119 -12.14 12.45 -1.15
CA VAL A 119 -10.74 12.09 -1.40
C VAL A 119 -10.46 10.59 -1.17
N PRO A 120 -10.88 9.98 -0.05
CA PRO A 120 -10.65 8.56 0.20
C PRO A 120 -11.30 7.66 -0.87
N TYR A 121 -12.54 7.94 -1.25
CA TYR A 121 -13.29 7.07 -2.17
C TYR A 121 -12.78 7.17 -3.61
N THR A 122 -12.52 8.39 -4.08
CA THR A 122 -12.00 8.61 -5.43
C THR A 122 -10.58 8.05 -5.59
N SER A 123 -9.73 8.19 -4.57
CA SER A 123 -8.37 7.63 -4.59
C SER A 123 -8.34 6.10 -4.62
N VAL A 124 -9.31 5.42 -3.98
CA VAL A 124 -9.49 3.96 -4.10
C VAL A 124 -9.78 3.55 -5.55
N LEU A 125 -10.71 4.24 -6.23
CA LEU A 125 -11.02 3.98 -7.63
C LEU A 125 -9.82 4.23 -8.54
N VAL A 126 -9.06 5.30 -8.28
CA VAL A 126 -7.80 5.58 -8.97
C VAL A 126 -6.80 4.44 -8.74
N GLY A 127 -6.67 3.93 -7.51
CA GLY A 127 -5.82 2.78 -7.20
C GLY A 127 -6.17 1.53 -8.01
N ILE A 128 -7.46 1.18 -8.09
CA ILE A 128 -7.93 0.05 -8.90
C ILE A 128 -7.61 0.25 -10.39
N ALA A 129 -7.85 1.45 -10.92
CA ALA A 129 -7.53 1.78 -12.31
C ALA A 129 -6.02 1.68 -12.59
N LEU A 130 -5.19 2.23 -11.71
CA LEU A 130 -3.73 2.15 -11.81
C LEU A 130 -3.23 0.71 -11.75
N CYS A 131 -3.85 -0.15 -10.94
CA CYS A 131 -3.54 -1.58 -10.92
C CYS A 131 -3.78 -2.25 -12.27
N LYS A 132 -4.95 -2.00 -12.88
CA LYS A 132 -5.26 -2.53 -14.21
C LYS A 132 -4.28 -2.03 -15.26
N MET A 133 -3.94 -0.73 -15.22
CA MET A 133 -2.95 -0.14 -16.12
C MET A 133 -1.56 -0.76 -15.93
N ALA A 134 -1.09 -0.93 -14.69
CA ALA A 134 0.21 -1.53 -14.39
C ALA A 134 0.28 -3.01 -14.82
N TYR A 135 -0.81 -3.76 -14.63
CA TYR A 135 -0.92 -5.14 -15.10
C TYR A 135 -0.84 -5.22 -16.64
N ASP A 136 -1.60 -4.38 -17.35
CA ASP A 136 -1.60 -4.36 -18.81
C ASP A 136 -0.25 -3.88 -19.38
N LEU A 137 0.33 -2.84 -18.77
CA LEU A 137 1.65 -2.35 -19.14
C LEU A 137 2.71 -3.44 -18.96
N THR A 138 2.68 -4.17 -17.83
CA THR A 138 3.58 -5.30 -17.59
C THR A 138 3.42 -6.36 -18.68
N ARG A 139 2.18 -6.70 -19.04
CA ARG A 139 1.89 -7.67 -20.10
C ARG A 139 2.45 -7.21 -21.45
N VAL A 140 2.22 -5.96 -21.83
CA VAL A 140 2.69 -5.38 -23.09
C VAL A 140 4.21 -5.37 -23.14
N LEU A 141 4.87 -4.77 -22.15
CA LEU A 141 6.34 -4.72 -22.08
C LEU A 141 6.95 -6.12 -22.08
N SER A 142 6.40 -7.05 -21.31
CA SER A 142 6.91 -8.42 -21.24
C SER A 142 6.77 -9.15 -22.57
N SER A 143 5.69 -8.92 -23.31
CA SER A 143 5.51 -9.53 -24.64
C SER A 143 6.51 -9.05 -25.69
N PHE A 144 7.01 -7.81 -25.57
CA PHE A 144 7.99 -7.25 -26.50
C PHE A 144 9.44 -7.56 -26.10
N TYR A 145 9.77 -7.45 -24.81
CA TYR A 145 11.16 -7.53 -24.34
C TYR A 145 11.57 -8.92 -23.83
N PHE A 146 10.63 -9.75 -23.38
CA PHE A 146 10.92 -11.08 -22.85
C PHE A 146 10.45 -12.17 -23.79
N LYS A 147 11.36 -12.67 -24.64
CA LYS A 147 11.08 -13.77 -25.58
C LYS A 147 10.48 -15.01 -24.91
N GLY A 148 10.86 -15.29 -23.66
CA GLY A 148 10.32 -16.41 -22.87
C GLY A 148 8.87 -16.20 -22.40
N TYR A 149 8.35 -14.97 -22.37
CA TYR A 149 7.02 -14.66 -21.84
C TYR A 149 5.90 -15.33 -22.65
N SER A 150 6.04 -15.40 -23.99
CA SER A 150 5.06 -16.06 -24.85
C SER A 150 4.98 -17.58 -24.63
N SER A 151 6.06 -18.19 -24.13
CA SER A 151 6.16 -19.62 -23.85
C SER A 151 5.59 -20.02 -22.48
N LEU A 152 5.30 -19.05 -21.61
CA LEU A 152 4.75 -19.29 -20.28
C LEU A 152 3.31 -19.81 -20.36
N THR A 153 2.97 -20.71 -19.44
CA THR A 153 1.59 -21.17 -19.26
C THR A 153 0.64 -20.01 -18.95
N LYS A 154 -0.67 -20.20 -19.14
CA LYS A 154 -1.67 -19.17 -18.84
C LYS A 154 -1.55 -18.68 -17.39
N ILE A 155 -1.39 -19.60 -16.43
CA ILE A 155 -1.28 -19.25 -15.02
C ILE A 155 0.03 -18.51 -14.69
N GLN A 156 1.16 -18.95 -15.25
CA GLN A 156 2.44 -18.25 -15.06
C GLN A 156 2.43 -16.84 -15.65
N ARG A 157 1.74 -16.61 -16.79
CA ARG A 157 1.58 -15.26 -17.33
C ARG A 157 0.76 -14.36 -16.42
N VAL A 158 -0.29 -14.90 -15.79
CA VAL A 158 -1.09 -14.15 -14.83
C VAL A 158 -0.25 -13.80 -13.60
N GLU A 159 0.50 -14.75 -13.04
CA GLU A 159 1.42 -14.49 -11.94
C GLU A 159 2.50 -13.47 -12.33
N TRP A 160 3.08 -13.60 -13.52
CA TRP A 160 4.08 -12.68 -14.04
C TRP A 160 3.56 -11.23 -14.10
N ASN A 161 2.37 -11.05 -14.66
CA ASN A 161 1.76 -9.72 -14.75
C ASN A 161 1.36 -9.18 -13.37
N ASN A 162 0.89 -10.05 -12.46
CA ASN A 162 0.56 -9.66 -11.10
C ASN A 162 1.81 -9.19 -10.32
N ARG A 163 2.94 -9.86 -10.52
CA ARG A 163 4.22 -9.44 -9.95
C ARG A 163 4.71 -8.10 -10.49
N GLY A 164 4.41 -7.78 -11.75
CA GLY A 164 4.71 -6.45 -12.30
C GLY A 164 3.81 -5.36 -11.69
N MET A 165 2.51 -5.63 -11.57
CA MET A 165 1.56 -4.74 -10.91
C MET A 165 1.94 -4.44 -9.45
N SER A 166 2.22 -5.48 -8.66
CA SER A 166 2.67 -5.34 -7.27
C SER A 166 4.02 -4.63 -7.15
N SER A 167 4.96 -4.85 -8.06
CA SER A 167 6.22 -4.09 -8.07
C SER A 167 5.99 -2.60 -8.33
N ALA A 168 5.06 -2.25 -9.23
CA ALA A 168 4.74 -0.85 -9.53
C ALA A 168 4.10 -0.15 -8.32
N HIS A 169 3.14 -0.80 -7.64
CA HIS A 169 2.56 -0.28 -6.40
C HIS A 169 3.62 -0.14 -5.30
N ALA A 170 4.45 -1.17 -5.09
CA ALA A 170 5.48 -1.15 -4.07
C ALA A 170 6.46 0.01 -4.24
N ILE A 171 6.90 0.29 -5.48
CA ILE A 171 7.75 1.45 -5.79
C ILE A 171 7.01 2.76 -5.46
N PHE A 172 5.76 2.89 -5.90
CA PHE A 172 4.94 4.09 -5.65
C PHE A 172 4.78 4.36 -4.15
N ILE A 173 4.30 3.36 -3.39
CA ILE A 173 3.98 3.56 -1.98
C ILE A 173 5.25 3.74 -1.14
N THR A 174 6.34 3.04 -1.47
CA THR A 174 7.63 3.25 -0.80
C THR A 174 8.14 4.66 -1.01
N ALA A 175 8.11 5.16 -2.26
CA ALA A 175 8.57 6.51 -2.58
C ALA A 175 7.77 7.58 -1.84
N ILE A 176 6.43 7.47 -1.83
CA ILE A 176 5.58 8.41 -1.09
C ILE A 176 5.79 8.27 0.43
N SER A 177 5.93 7.05 0.96
CA SER A 177 6.14 6.84 2.39
C SER A 177 7.44 7.51 2.86
N LEU A 178 8.54 7.31 2.13
CA LEU A 178 9.82 7.96 2.42
C LEU A 178 9.72 9.47 2.30
N TYR A 179 9.07 9.97 1.24
CA TYR A 179 8.86 11.40 1.06
C TYR A 179 8.09 12.02 2.23
N LEU A 180 6.96 11.44 2.64
CA LEU A 180 6.14 11.97 3.72
C LEU A 180 6.84 11.88 5.09
N VAL A 181 7.46 10.74 5.39
CA VAL A 181 8.10 10.49 6.69
C VAL A 181 9.41 11.26 6.84
N MET A 182 10.25 11.32 5.80
CA MET A 182 11.62 11.84 5.91
C MET A 182 11.79 13.25 5.36
N SER A 183 11.00 13.64 4.35
CA SER A 183 11.23 14.87 3.59
C SER A 183 10.22 15.97 3.89
N THR A 184 9.07 15.65 4.48
CA THR A 184 8.04 16.65 4.84
C THR A 184 7.98 16.88 6.35
N ASP A 185 7.47 18.04 6.75
CA ASP A 185 7.21 18.33 8.17
C ASP A 185 5.99 17.60 8.74
N LEU A 186 5.21 16.87 7.93
CA LEU A 186 3.93 16.25 8.33
C LEU A 186 4.06 15.43 9.62
N PHE A 187 5.16 14.69 9.74
CA PHE A 187 5.46 13.82 10.89
C PHE A 187 6.67 14.29 11.71
N SER A 188 7.05 15.57 11.59
CA SER A 188 8.18 16.13 12.34
C SER A 188 7.82 16.41 13.80
N ASP A 189 8.74 16.12 14.73
CA ASP A 189 8.61 16.48 16.16
C ASP A 189 8.48 17.98 16.41
N ARG A 190 8.81 18.82 15.41
CA ARG A 190 8.67 20.29 15.49
C ARG A 190 7.21 20.74 15.51
N LEU A 191 6.31 19.99 14.90
CA LEU A 191 4.88 20.31 14.93
C LEU A 191 4.30 19.98 16.30
N LYS A 192 3.39 20.83 16.79
CA LYS A 192 2.66 20.58 18.04
C LYS A 192 1.51 19.60 17.80
N GLY A 193 1.15 18.86 18.85
CA GLY A 193 0.04 17.89 18.82
C GLY A 193 0.49 16.45 18.56
N PRO A 194 -0.39 15.47 18.79
CA PRO A 194 -0.06 14.05 18.69
C PRO A 194 0.22 13.62 17.24
N ILE A 195 1.33 12.91 17.01
CA ILE A 195 1.74 12.42 15.69
C ILE A 195 0.72 11.42 15.10
N THR A 196 -0.03 10.75 15.97
CA THR A 196 -1.07 9.78 15.63
C THR A 196 -2.29 10.38 14.94
N PHE A 197 -2.51 11.69 15.02
CA PHE A 197 -3.66 12.36 14.38
C PHE A 197 -3.27 13.22 13.18
N ARG A 198 -1.99 13.18 12.78
CA ARG A 198 -1.50 14.00 11.67
C ARG A 198 -1.76 13.30 10.34
N ASN A 199 -2.41 14.02 9.45
CA ASN A 199 -2.68 13.59 8.08
C ASN A 199 -2.74 14.82 7.16
N SER A 200 -2.78 14.56 5.87
CA SER A 200 -2.95 15.56 4.81
C SER A 200 -3.74 14.93 3.67
N ILE A 201 -4.28 15.76 2.78
CA ILE A 201 -5.01 15.27 1.59
C ILE A 201 -4.12 14.38 0.72
N ILE A 202 -2.83 14.73 0.56
CA ILE A 202 -1.86 13.96 -0.22
C ILE A 202 -1.61 12.59 0.42
N SER A 203 -1.46 12.55 1.74
CA SER A 203 -1.22 11.30 2.45
C SER A 203 -2.47 10.41 2.44
N THR A 204 -3.65 10.95 2.74
CA THR A 204 -4.91 10.22 2.63
C THR A 204 -5.16 9.69 1.21
N PHE A 205 -4.87 10.49 0.18
CA PHE A 205 -4.98 10.05 -1.22
C PHE A 205 -4.04 8.87 -1.54
N ALA A 206 -2.78 8.93 -1.11
CA ALA A 206 -1.82 7.85 -1.37
C ALA A 206 -2.17 6.55 -0.63
N LEU A 207 -2.73 6.65 0.58
CA LEU A 207 -3.28 5.48 1.28
C LEU A 207 -4.48 4.91 0.50
N GLY A 208 -5.36 5.74 -0.04
CA GLY A 208 -6.49 5.26 -0.84
C GLY A 208 -6.11 4.59 -2.14
N VAL A 209 -5.10 5.10 -2.85
CA VAL A 209 -4.48 4.38 -3.98
C VAL A 209 -4.00 3.00 -3.54
N SER A 210 -3.40 2.89 -2.35
CA SER A 210 -2.94 1.61 -1.80
C SER A 210 -4.09 0.69 -1.40
N VAL A 211 -5.17 1.20 -0.81
CA VAL A 211 -6.39 0.41 -0.55
C VAL A 211 -6.94 -0.19 -1.85
N GLY A 212 -7.02 0.61 -2.91
CA GLY A 212 -7.44 0.13 -4.24
C GLY A 212 -6.56 -1.00 -4.76
N TYR A 213 -5.25 -0.90 -4.57
CA TYR A 213 -4.30 -1.97 -4.89
C TYR A 213 -4.53 -3.24 -4.06
N PHE A 214 -4.59 -3.11 -2.73
CA PHE A 214 -4.76 -4.27 -1.85
C PHE A 214 -6.09 -5.00 -2.11
N ILE A 215 -7.16 -4.28 -2.47
CA ILE A 215 -8.43 -4.90 -2.90
C ILE A 215 -8.23 -5.69 -4.20
N ALA A 216 -7.62 -5.08 -5.22
CA ALA A 216 -7.42 -5.72 -6.52
C ALA A 216 -6.51 -6.96 -6.42
N ASP A 217 -5.40 -6.86 -5.68
CA ASP A 217 -4.45 -7.96 -5.51
C ASP A 217 -5.06 -9.09 -4.66
N LEU A 218 -5.74 -8.77 -3.56
CA LEU A 218 -6.42 -9.77 -2.73
C LEU A 218 -7.53 -10.50 -3.51
N ALA A 219 -8.29 -9.79 -4.35
CA ALA A 219 -9.28 -10.39 -5.22
C ALA A 219 -8.64 -11.38 -6.22
N MET A 220 -7.50 -11.04 -6.79
CA MET A 220 -6.76 -11.97 -7.67
C MET A 220 -6.20 -13.16 -6.91
N ILE A 221 -5.64 -12.96 -5.71
CA ILE A 221 -5.16 -14.04 -4.84
C ILE A 221 -6.29 -15.03 -4.56
N PHE A 222 -7.48 -14.57 -4.19
CA PHE A 222 -8.62 -15.46 -3.95
C PHE A 222 -9.10 -16.16 -5.22
N TRP A 223 -9.22 -15.45 -6.34
CA TRP A 223 -9.68 -16.01 -7.60
C TRP A 223 -8.78 -17.13 -8.13
N LEU A 224 -7.47 -17.02 -7.88
CA LEU A 224 -6.46 -17.93 -8.41
C LEU A 224 -5.82 -18.80 -7.32
N TYR A 225 -6.39 -18.81 -6.11
CA TYR A 225 -5.87 -19.59 -4.99
C TYR A 225 -5.82 -21.08 -5.34
N PRO A 226 -4.73 -21.81 -5.01
CA PRO A 226 -3.51 -21.38 -4.31
C PRO A 226 -2.35 -20.94 -5.23
N SER A 227 -2.62 -20.68 -6.51
CA SER A 227 -1.57 -20.49 -7.54
C SER A 227 -0.80 -19.18 -7.42
N LEU A 228 -1.38 -18.12 -6.84
CA LEU A 228 -0.73 -16.81 -6.68
C LEU A 228 -0.09 -16.58 -5.30
N GLY A 229 -0.34 -17.46 -4.33
CA GLY A 229 0.19 -17.32 -2.98
C GLY A 229 -0.46 -18.28 -1.98
N GLY A 230 0.28 -18.58 -0.91
CA GLY A 230 -0.20 -19.37 0.23
C GLY A 230 -1.04 -18.55 1.22
N MET A 231 -1.48 -19.20 2.30
CA MET A 231 -2.27 -18.57 3.37
C MET A 231 -1.57 -17.37 4.01
N GLU A 232 -0.24 -17.36 4.06
CA GLU A 232 0.55 -16.24 4.55
C GLU A 232 0.30 -14.97 3.73
N TYR A 233 0.11 -15.07 2.41
CA TYR A 233 -0.17 -13.91 1.57
C TYR A 233 -1.58 -13.38 1.82
N ILE A 234 -2.57 -14.25 2.04
CA ILE A 234 -3.95 -13.85 2.35
C ILE A 234 -4.00 -13.12 3.70
N VAL A 235 -3.33 -13.66 4.72
CA VAL A 235 -3.27 -13.03 6.05
C VAL A 235 -2.56 -11.68 5.97
N HIS A 236 -1.42 -11.61 5.27
CA HIS A 236 -0.68 -10.36 5.07
C HIS A 236 -1.54 -9.30 4.39
N HIS A 237 -2.12 -9.61 3.22
CA HIS A 237 -2.87 -8.63 2.43
C HIS A 237 -4.18 -8.22 3.12
N THR A 238 -4.87 -9.13 3.81
CA THR A 238 -6.08 -8.80 4.57
C THR A 238 -5.76 -7.86 5.74
N LEU A 239 -4.73 -8.16 6.54
CA LEU A 239 -4.35 -7.30 7.68
C LEU A 239 -3.87 -5.92 7.21
N SER A 240 -3.04 -5.89 6.15
CA SER A 240 -2.60 -4.63 5.53
C SER A 240 -3.79 -3.83 5.00
N LEU A 241 -4.72 -4.46 4.28
CA LEU A 241 -5.92 -3.79 3.76
C LEU A 241 -6.75 -3.15 4.86
N VAL A 242 -7.02 -3.90 5.94
CA VAL A 242 -7.81 -3.38 7.08
C VAL A 242 -7.11 -2.19 7.76
N ALA A 243 -5.81 -2.29 8.00
CA ALA A 243 -5.05 -1.19 8.63
C ALA A 243 -4.97 0.06 7.73
N ILE A 244 -4.66 -0.11 6.45
CA ILE A 244 -4.53 1.01 5.50
C ILE A 244 -5.90 1.65 5.28
N ALA A 245 -6.97 0.87 5.13
CA ALA A 245 -8.33 1.41 4.98
C ALA A 245 -8.76 2.18 6.23
N TYR A 246 -8.47 1.66 7.43
CA TYR A 246 -8.74 2.38 8.67
C TYR A 246 -8.01 3.72 8.73
N THR A 247 -6.69 3.73 8.49
CA THR A 247 -5.88 4.96 8.60
C THR A 247 -6.18 5.98 7.49
N MET A 248 -6.62 5.52 6.33
CA MET A 248 -7.16 6.37 5.27
C MET A 248 -8.48 7.04 5.70
N LEU A 249 -9.43 6.26 6.21
CA LEU A 249 -10.78 6.76 6.51
C LEU A 249 -10.86 7.59 7.80
N SER A 250 -10.08 7.22 8.82
CA SER A 250 -10.07 7.92 10.12
C SER A 250 -9.09 9.09 10.15
N GLY A 251 -8.08 9.10 9.29
CA GLY A 251 -6.95 10.02 9.37
C GLY A 251 -6.00 9.77 10.54
N GLU A 252 -6.24 8.73 11.35
CA GLU A 252 -5.41 8.37 12.49
C GLU A 252 -4.33 7.34 12.10
N GLY A 253 -3.21 7.34 12.83
CA GLY A 253 -2.15 6.33 12.70
C GLY A 253 -1.37 6.36 11.38
N GLN A 254 -1.56 7.38 10.52
CA GLN A 254 -0.92 7.43 9.20
C GLN A 254 0.61 7.34 9.29
N PHE A 255 1.23 7.96 10.30
CA PHE A 255 2.68 7.84 10.53
C PHE A 255 3.13 6.38 10.61
N TYR A 256 2.50 5.58 11.48
CA TYR A 256 2.86 4.18 11.66
C TYR A 256 2.54 3.34 10.42
N THR A 257 1.43 3.62 9.74
CA THR A 257 1.11 2.96 8.46
C THR A 257 2.18 3.24 7.42
N TYR A 258 2.62 4.49 7.24
CA TYR A 258 3.68 4.81 6.29
C TYR A 258 5.03 4.21 6.66
N MET A 259 5.37 4.21 7.95
CA MET A 259 6.56 3.52 8.44
C MET A 259 6.53 2.02 8.09
N VAL A 260 5.40 1.34 8.26
CA VAL A 260 5.25 -0.05 7.86
C VAL A 260 5.28 -0.21 6.33
N LEU A 261 4.68 0.72 5.57
CA LEU A 261 4.65 0.67 4.10
C LEU A 261 6.00 0.88 3.43
N ILE A 262 6.98 1.52 4.09
CA ILE A 262 8.38 1.53 3.61
C ILE A 262 8.90 0.10 3.42
N SER A 263 8.39 -0.89 4.15
CA SER A 263 8.78 -2.30 4.00
C SER A 263 8.35 -2.92 2.66
N GLU A 264 7.45 -2.28 1.91
CA GLU A 264 7.15 -2.67 0.52
C GLU A 264 8.35 -2.45 -0.41
N THR A 265 9.37 -1.70 0.03
CA THR A 265 10.61 -1.54 -0.74
C THR A 265 11.27 -2.86 -1.12
N THR A 266 10.99 -3.97 -0.42
CA THR A 266 11.56 -5.29 -0.71
C THR A 266 10.79 -6.07 -1.78
N THR A 267 9.56 -5.67 -2.06
CA THR A 267 8.64 -6.39 -2.96
C THR A 267 9.19 -6.43 -4.41
N PRO A 268 9.73 -5.33 -4.97
CA PRO A 268 10.37 -5.35 -6.29
C PRO A 268 11.55 -6.33 -6.37
N GLU A 269 12.36 -6.49 -5.32
CA GLU A 269 13.49 -7.40 -5.29
C GLU A 269 13.04 -8.86 -5.27
N ILE A 270 12.00 -9.17 -4.48
CA ILE A 270 11.40 -10.51 -4.44
C ILE A 270 10.84 -10.87 -5.82
N ASN A 271 10.12 -9.94 -6.44
CA ASN A 271 9.54 -10.12 -7.76
C ASN A 271 10.61 -10.24 -8.86
N LEU A 272 11.65 -9.41 -8.81
CA LEU A 272 12.80 -9.50 -9.73
C LEU A 272 13.51 -10.85 -9.61
N ARG A 273 13.70 -11.33 -8.38
CA ARG A 273 14.27 -12.67 -8.15
C ARG A 273 13.44 -13.76 -8.81
N TRP A 274 12.12 -13.68 -8.67
CA TRP A 274 11.19 -14.61 -9.30
C TRP A 274 11.23 -14.50 -10.83
N PHE A 275 11.25 -13.29 -11.40
CA PHE A 275 11.35 -13.10 -12.85
C PHE A 275 12.63 -13.72 -13.43
N LEU A 276 13.77 -13.50 -12.75
CA LEU A 276 15.04 -14.10 -13.15
C LEU A 276 15.00 -15.63 -13.05
N ASP A 277 14.35 -16.19 -12.03
CA ASP A 277 14.18 -17.63 -11.90
C ASP A 277 13.32 -18.22 -13.03
N THR A 278 12.13 -17.65 -13.24
CA THR A 278 11.19 -18.06 -14.27
C THR A 278 11.77 -17.91 -15.69
N ALA A 279 12.68 -16.95 -15.90
CA ALA A 279 13.42 -16.78 -17.15
C ALA A 279 14.61 -17.75 -17.30
N GLY A 280 14.85 -18.66 -16.35
CA GLY A 280 15.96 -19.62 -16.39
C GLY A 280 17.33 -19.01 -16.01
N LEU A 281 17.34 -17.81 -15.42
CA LEU A 281 18.54 -17.01 -15.14
C LEU A 281 19.08 -17.18 -13.70
N LYS A 282 18.73 -18.28 -13.01
CA LYS A 282 19.21 -18.61 -11.65
C LYS A 282 20.74 -18.59 -11.48
N LYS A 283 21.50 -18.86 -12.55
CA LYS A 283 22.96 -18.90 -12.56
C LYS A 283 23.63 -17.57 -12.94
N SER A 284 22.84 -16.54 -13.24
CA SER A 284 23.36 -15.23 -13.65
C SER A 284 23.93 -14.42 -12.48
N SER A 285 24.85 -13.50 -12.77
CA SER A 285 25.33 -12.51 -11.79
C SER A 285 24.18 -11.63 -11.27
N ALA A 286 23.22 -11.28 -12.13
CA ALA A 286 22.02 -10.52 -11.74
C ALA A 286 21.22 -11.22 -10.62
N TYR A 287 21.05 -12.54 -10.70
CA TYR A 287 20.35 -13.31 -9.66
C TYR A 287 21.10 -13.35 -8.32
N LEU A 288 22.44 -13.37 -8.38
CA LEU A 288 23.29 -13.29 -7.18
C LEU A 288 23.21 -11.90 -6.54
N VAL A 289 23.43 -10.84 -7.32
CA VAL A 289 23.40 -9.44 -6.85
C VAL A 289 22.03 -9.11 -6.27
N ASN A 290 20.94 -9.46 -6.96
CA ASN A 290 19.59 -9.30 -6.43
C ASN A 290 19.39 -10.05 -5.09
N GLY A 291 19.98 -11.24 -4.93
CA GLY A 291 19.92 -11.98 -3.67
C GLY A 291 20.60 -11.27 -2.50
N ILE A 292 21.74 -10.62 -2.75
CA ILE A 292 22.45 -9.81 -1.75
C ILE A 292 21.64 -8.57 -1.40
N LEU A 293 21.14 -7.84 -2.41
CA LEU A 293 20.30 -6.66 -2.21
C LEU A 293 19.03 -7.00 -1.43
N MET A 294 18.36 -8.09 -1.79
CA MET A 294 17.16 -8.58 -1.09
C MET A 294 17.46 -8.90 0.38
N PHE A 295 18.62 -9.49 0.70
CA PHE A 295 19.02 -9.75 2.08
C PHE A 295 19.19 -8.45 2.89
N VAL A 296 19.93 -7.48 2.34
CA VAL A 296 20.19 -6.19 3.00
C VAL A 296 18.90 -5.39 3.17
N ALA A 297 18.11 -5.27 2.10
CA ALA A 297 16.83 -4.57 2.12
C ALA A 297 15.87 -5.18 3.13
N TRP A 298 15.82 -6.51 3.24
CA TRP A 298 14.98 -7.18 4.23
C TRP A 298 15.41 -6.89 5.67
N LEU A 299 16.71 -6.97 5.96
CA LEU A 299 17.23 -6.66 7.29
C LEU A 299 16.86 -5.22 7.69
N VAL A 300 17.09 -4.25 6.81
CA VAL A 300 16.82 -2.84 7.11
C VAL A 300 15.32 -2.55 7.18
N ALA A 301 14.57 -2.84 6.11
CA ALA A 301 13.19 -2.39 5.97
C ALA A 301 12.15 -3.28 6.67
N ARG A 302 12.47 -4.54 6.99
CA ARG A 302 11.53 -5.49 7.60
C ARG A 302 11.91 -5.96 9.00
N ILE A 303 13.17 -5.85 9.39
CA ILE A 303 13.63 -6.20 10.75
C ILE A 303 13.91 -4.94 11.57
N LEU A 304 14.91 -4.14 11.17
CA LEU A 304 15.32 -2.96 11.95
C LEU A 304 14.22 -1.89 11.99
N LEU A 305 13.54 -1.64 10.86
CA LEU A 305 12.44 -0.69 10.80
C LEU A 305 11.27 -1.07 11.72
N PHE A 306 10.93 -2.35 11.80
CA PHE A 306 9.86 -2.81 12.70
C PHE A 306 10.24 -2.69 14.17
N ILE A 307 11.49 -2.99 14.52
CA ILE A 307 12.02 -2.74 15.87
C ILE A 307 11.88 -1.24 16.21
N TYR A 308 12.25 -0.36 15.28
CA TYR A 308 12.06 1.08 15.45
C TYR A 308 10.59 1.47 15.61
N VAL A 309 9.67 0.90 14.81
CA VAL A 309 8.23 1.15 14.94
C VAL A 309 7.72 0.77 16.34
N PHE A 310 8.08 -0.39 16.87
CA PHE A 310 7.69 -0.78 18.23
C PHE A 310 8.28 0.15 19.30
N TYR A 311 9.55 0.51 19.15
CA TYR A 311 10.20 1.47 20.04
C TYR A 311 9.50 2.84 20.02
N HIS A 312 9.14 3.34 18.84
CA HIS A 312 8.44 4.60 18.70
C HIS A 312 7.01 4.54 19.28
N ILE A 313 6.29 3.44 19.06
CA ILE A 313 4.97 3.21 19.68
C ILE A 313 5.09 3.24 21.21
N TYR A 314 6.14 2.62 21.77
CA TYR A 314 6.41 2.62 23.21
C TYR A 314 6.64 4.04 23.75
N LEU A 315 7.49 4.83 23.10
CA LEU A 315 7.76 6.21 23.52
C LEU A 315 6.52 7.12 23.41
N HIS A 316 5.69 6.91 22.38
CA HIS A 316 4.50 7.73 22.11
C HIS A 316 3.20 7.06 22.54
N TYR A 317 3.26 6.12 23.50
CA TYR A 317 2.12 5.32 23.94
C TYR A 317 0.91 6.17 24.34
N SER A 318 1.13 7.28 25.05
CA SER A 318 0.08 8.20 25.47
C SER A 318 -0.69 8.84 24.31
N GLN A 319 -0.08 8.96 23.13
CA GLN A 319 -0.72 9.47 21.91
C GLN A 319 -1.53 8.37 21.20
N VAL A 320 -1.07 7.12 21.29
CA VAL A 320 -1.77 5.95 20.73
C VAL A 320 -3.02 5.62 21.56
N MET A 321 -2.98 5.85 22.88
CA MET A 321 -4.14 5.75 23.78
C MET A 321 -5.30 6.68 23.42
N GLN A 322 -5.02 7.79 22.73
CA GLN A 322 -6.04 8.77 22.37
C GLN A 322 -6.82 8.40 21.10
N MET A 323 -6.26 7.50 20.26
CA MET A 323 -6.90 7.04 19.03
C MET A 323 -8.19 6.27 19.33
N HIS A 324 -9.06 6.10 18.33
CA HIS A 324 -10.20 5.20 18.49
C HIS A 324 -9.73 3.79 18.88
N ALA A 325 -10.55 3.08 19.67
CA ALA A 325 -10.21 1.74 20.16
C ALA A 325 -9.78 0.78 19.03
N PHE A 326 -10.43 0.86 17.87
CA PHE A 326 -10.06 0.05 16.72
C PHE A 326 -8.66 0.38 16.19
N GLY A 327 -8.34 1.67 16.00
CA GLY A 327 -7.01 2.12 15.58
C GLY A 327 -5.91 1.83 16.60
N TYR A 328 -6.24 1.95 17.89
CA TYR A 328 -5.37 1.50 18.98
C TYR A 328 -4.97 0.04 18.78
N TYR A 329 -5.94 -0.88 18.66
CA TYR A 329 -5.63 -2.30 18.47
C TYR A 329 -4.87 -2.58 17.17
N LEU A 330 -5.23 -1.94 16.06
CA LEU A 330 -4.52 -2.12 14.79
C LEU A 330 -3.05 -1.71 14.88
N THR A 331 -2.73 -0.62 15.59
CA THR A 331 -1.36 -0.11 15.77
C THR A 331 -0.45 -1.12 16.45
N PHE A 332 -0.99 -1.99 17.30
CA PHE A 332 -0.21 -3.06 17.94
C PHE A 332 -0.27 -4.38 17.18
N ILE A 333 -1.48 -4.84 16.83
CA ILE A 333 -1.70 -6.19 16.30
C ILE A 333 -1.06 -6.34 14.91
N VAL A 334 -1.29 -5.38 14.01
CA VAL A 334 -0.86 -5.53 12.61
C VAL A 334 0.67 -5.53 12.51
N PRO A 335 1.42 -4.54 13.07
CA PRO A 335 2.88 -4.61 13.05
C PRO A 335 3.43 -5.86 13.74
N SER A 336 2.81 -6.34 14.81
CA SER A 336 3.24 -7.56 15.51
C SER A 336 3.14 -8.81 14.64
N VAL A 337 1.98 -9.03 14.01
CA VAL A 337 1.77 -10.18 13.12
C VAL A 337 2.70 -10.09 11.91
N LEU A 338 2.82 -8.91 11.30
CA LEU A 338 3.72 -8.66 10.18
C LEU A 338 5.19 -8.90 10.56
N PHE A 339 5.62 -8.52 11.76
CA PHE A 339 6.98 -8.77 12.23
C PHE A 339 7.28 -10.26 12.41
N VAL A 340 6.35 -11.03 12.96
CA VAL A 340 6.48 -12.50 13.06
C VAL A 340 6.63 -13.11 11.66
N MET A 341 5.83 -12.67 10.70
CA MET A 341 5.94 -13.13 9.31
C MET A 341 7.27 -12.73 8.66
N ASN A 342 7.70 -11.48 8.88
CA ASN A 342 8.96 -10.95 8.37
C ASN A 342 10.18 -11.70 8.92
N THR A 343 10.17 -12.08 10.20
CA THR A 343 11.24 -12.88 10.82
C THR A 343 11.25 -14.32 10.28
N MET A 344 10.09 -14.96 10.11
CA MET A 344 9.99 -16.28 9.49
C MET A 344 10.56 -16.29 8.06
N TRP A 345 10.21 -15.30 7.25
CA TRP A 345 10.73 -15.16 5.89
C TRP A 345 12.23 -14.81 5.88
N PHE A 346 12.69 -13.94 6.77
CA PHE A 346 14.12 -13.62 6.90
C PHE A 346 14.95 -14.87 7.22
N MET A 347 14.45 -15.76 8.07
CA MET A 347 15.10 -17.06 8.34
C MET A 347 15.21 -17.94 7.08
N LYS A 348 14.22 -17.89 6.17
CA LYS A 348 14.31 -18.59 4.87
C LYS A 348 15.41 -17.97 4.00
N ILE A 349 15.53 -16.65 3.97
CA ILE A 349 16.59 -15.94 3.23
C ILE A 349 17.97 -16.29 3.79
N LEU A 350 18.14 -16.25 5.11
CA LEU A 350 19.39 -16.64 5.79
C LEU A 350 19.82 -18.07 5.44
N LYS A 351 18.88 -19.02 5.43
CA LYS A 351 19.16 -20.40 4.99
C LYS A 351 19.63 -20.45 3.53
N GLY A 352 19.03 -19.65 2.66
CA GLY A 352 19.46 -19.52 1.25
C GLY A 352 20.88 -18.97 1.10
N VAL A 353 21.22 -17.93 1.86
CA VAL A 353 22.57 -17.34 1.89
C VAL A 353 23.59 -18.35 2.41
N LYS A 354 23.33 -19.02 3.54
CA LYS A 354 24.22 -20.06 4.10
C LYS A 354 24.49 -21.19 3.11
N LYS A 355 23.46 -21.67 2.41
CA LYS A 355 23.61 -22.70 1.37
C LYS A 355 24.47 -22.23 0.19
N THR A 356 24.47 -20.93 -0.09
CA THR A 356 25.29 -20.36 -1.16
C THR A 356 26.74 -20.27 -0.71
N LEU A 357 27.01 -19.73 0.48
CA LEU A 357 28.35 -19.63 1.07
C LEU A 357 29.02 -21.00 1.27
N GLY A 358 28.26 -22.00 1.73
CA GLY A 358 28.77 -23.36 1.92
C GLY A 358 29.16 -24.11 0.63
N LYS A 359 28.96 -23.52 -0.55
CA LYS A 359 29.49 -24.03 -1.83
C LYS A 359 30.84 -23.41 -2.20
N TRP A 360 31.22 -22.32 -1.54
CA TRP A 360 32.45 -21.57 -1.77
C TRP A 360 33.48 -21.73 -0.63
N SER A 361 33.05 -22.28 0.51
CA SER A 361 33.90 -22.83 1.57
C SER A 361 34.15 -24.30 1.33
#